data_AF-A0A0G2E5N8-F1
#
_entry.id   AF-A0A0G2E5N8-F1
#
_cell.length_a   1.000
_cell.length_b   1.000
_cell.length_c   1.000
_cell.angle_alpha   90.00
_cell.angle_beta   90.00
_cell.angle_gamma   90.00
#
_symmetry.space_group_name_H-M   'P 1'
#
loop_
_entity.id
_entity.type
_entity.pdbx_description
1 polymer ?
#
loop_
_entity_poly.entity_id
_entity_poly.type
_entity_poly.pdbx_seq_one_letter_code
_entity_poly.pdbx_strand_id
1 'polypeptide(L)'
;MHGFMFEDINYSGDGGIHGQLLRNNGFQGDDQTTTAYGAVGDVDLTVDSDNPLSSAIPYSLAVGVPDGTTGDVGFSNEGYWGILVSADQYSTSFWVKGDYSGNVTIKLVGNYSGTEYASTTIGVSSNTSAYSYYETSFESDQAPDGNNLWTLTFDAESTAGSTLYFDLITLYPTTFNNRENGLKPAIANVLNDMGASFLRFPGGNNLEGNSEDNRWKWNETLGPLQDRPGRQGGGCASYPTRFTTFHTAITSAHPSLTLIASASLTGASACLPSPLPPAVIQDYHTYASETALVANFSQWDLANRSLPIFVGEFSCYTLADGTHVDTPSVACAVAEAVYMLGLERNADVVVMSAYAPLLQLANATQWTPDLVAFTQKPGGVVRSI
;
A
#
# COMPACT_ATOMS: atom_id res chain seq x y z
N MET A 1 21.24 13.69 -0.13
CA MET A 1 21.75 12.33 -0.36
C MET A 1 20.77 11.29 0.14
N HIS A 2 20.21 11.41 1.35
CA HIS A 2 19.33 10.39 1.92
C HIS A 2 17.85 10.64 1.59
N GLY A 3 17.12 9.58 1.29
CA GLY A 3 15.70 9.61 1.00
C GLY A 3 15.02 8.31 1.39
N PHE A 4 13.81 8.11 0.90
CA PHE A 4 13.01 6.92 1.20
C PHE A 4 12.83 6.04 -0.03
N MET A 5 12.73 4.74 0.22
CA MET A 5 12.27 3.73 -0.75
C MET A 5 10.89 3.24 -0.29
N PHE A 6 9.90 3.35 -1.16
CA PHE A 6 8.53 2.95 -0.85
C PHE A 6 7.98 2.01 -1.94
N GLU A 7 7.53 0.85 -1.50
CA GLU A 7 6.61 -0.03 -2.20
C GLU A 7 5.52 -0.48 -1.24
N ASP A 8 4.37 -0.91 -1.76
CA ASP A 8 3.34 -1.50 -0.91
C ASP A 8 3.73 -2.93 -0.53
N ILE A 9 4.32 -3.05 0.65
CA ILE A 9 4.74 -4.27 1.32
C ILE A 9 4.47 -4.08 2.80
N ASN A 10 4.15 -5.14 3.53
CA ASN A 10 3.81 -5.10 4.94
C ASN A 10 2.62 -4.17 5.23
N TYR A 11 1.69 -4.02 4.26
CA TYR A 11 0.59 -3.07 4.32
C TYR A 11 1.07 -1.62 4.53
N SER A 12 2.18 -1.24 3.88
CA SER A 12 2.78 0.09 4.01
C SER A 12 1.95 1.17 3.30
N GLY A 13 1.28 0.83 2.21
CA GLY A 13 0.32 1.68 1.50
C GLY A 13 -1.08 1.46 2.05
N ASP A 14 -1.77 0.47 1.50
CA ASP A 14 -3.10 0.04 1.93
C ASP A 14 -3.06 -0.53 3.36
N GLY A 15 -3.77 0.11 4.28
CA GLY A 15 -3.73 -0.21 5.71
C GLY A 15 -2.63 0.51 6.49
N GLY A 16 -1.63 1.03 5.78
CA GLY A 16 -0.51 1.80 6.29
C GLY A 16 -0.70 3.28 6.12
N ILE A 17 0.20 3.90 5.35
CA ILE A 17 0.27 5.36 5.22
C ILE A 17 -0.93 5.96 4.48
N HIS A 18 -1.61 5.20 3.62
CA HIS A 18 -2.84 5.68 2.98
C HIS A 18 -3.96 5.85 4.01
N GLY A 19 -4.73 6.93 3.88
CA GLY A 19 -5.71 7.37 4.88
C GLY A 19 -6.95 6.48 5.02
N GLN A 20 -7.22 5.60 4.05
CA GLN A 20 -8.37 4.70 4.09
C GLN A 20 -8.25 3.75 5.30
N LEU A 21 -9.32 3.66 6.08
CA LEU A 21 -9.37 2.79 7.25
C LEU A 21 -10.06 1.46 6.98
N LEU A 22 -10.90 1.37 5.95
CA LEU A 22 -11.65 0.15 5.64
C LEU A 22 -10.88 -0.74 4.68
N ARG A 23 -10.75 -2.01 5.03
CA ARG A 23 -10.10 -3.02 4.17
C ARG A 23 -11.14 -3.56 3.19
N ASN A 24 -10.69 -3.87 1.97
CA ASN A 24 -11.53 -4.49 0.95
C ASN A 24 -12.76 -3.61 0.57
N ASN A 25 -12.55 -2.30 0.46
CA ASN A 25 -13.62 -1.33 0.25
C ASN A 25 -14.29 -1.38 -1.14
N GLY A 26 -13.60 -1.92 -2.15
CA GLY A 26 -14.12 -2.07 -3.51
C GLY A 26 -14.16 -3.51 -4.02
N PHE A 27 -13.95 -4.51 -3.14
CA PHE A 27 -13.97 -5.93 -3.51
C PHE A 27 -13.03 -6.30 -4.68
N GLN A 28 -11.93 -5.56 -4.81
CA GLN A 28 -10.99 -5.67 -5.92
C GLN A 28 -9.90 -6.72 -5.63
N GLY A 29 -9.40 -7.35 -6.70
CA GLY A 29 -8.37 -8.38 -6.62
C GLY A 29 -8.87 -9.75 -7.06
N ASP A 30 -7.96 -10.72 -7.02
CA ASP A 30 -8.21 -12.07 -7.54
C ASP A 30 -9.04 -12.94 -6.56
N ASP A 31 -9.10 -12.56 -5.28
CA ASP A 31 -9.82 -13.27 -4.22
C ASP A 31 -11.16 -12.57 -3.90
N GLN A 32 -12.25 -13.02 -4.54
CA GLN A 32 -13.60 -12.47 -4.32
C GLN A 32 -14.21 -12.96 -3.00
N THR A 33 -13.84 -12.32 -1.89
CA THR A 33 -14.30 -12.68 -0.55
C THR A 33 -14.87 -11.47 0.19
N THR A 34 -15.71 -11.74 1.20
CA THR A 34 -16.18 -10.72 2.16
C THR A 34 -15.14 -10.41 3.24
N THR A 35 -13.85 -10.57 2.94
CA THR A 35 -12.75 -10.31 3.90
C THR A 35 -12.92 -8.95 4.56
N ALA A 36 -12.77 -8.93 5.89
CA ALA A 36 -13.01 -7.79 6.80
C ALA A 36 -14.47 -7.43 7.09
N TYR A 37 -15.45 -8.01 6.39
CA TYR A 37 -16.86 -7.71 6.61
C TYR A 37 -17.53 -8.75 7.50
N GLY A 38 -18.41 -8.27 8.38
CA GLY A 38 -19.26 -9.11 9.24
C GLY A 38 -20.71 -8.65 9.23
N ALA A 39 -21.65 -9.59 9.25
CA ALA A 39 -23.07 -9.29 9.32
C ALA A 39 -23.45 -8.58 10.62
N VAL A 40 -24.34 -7.59 10.52
CA VAL A 40 -25.01 -6.95 11.66
C VAL A 40 -26.49 -7.26 11.55
N GLY A 41 -27.04 -8.00 12.51
CA GLY A 41 -28.38 -8.54 12.41
C GLY A 41 -28.47 -9.75 11.48
N ASP A 42 -29.68 -10.06 11.00
CA ASP A 42 -29.95 -11.24 10.18
C ASP A 42 -29.88 -10.88 8.69
N VAL A 43 -28.67 -10.95 8.11
CA VAL A 43 -28.40 -10.73 6.69
C VAL A 43 -27.37 -11.72 6.15
N ASP A 44 -27.48 -12.01 4.86
CA ASP A 44 -26.50 -12.79 4.11
C ASP A 44 -25.56 -11.84 3.35
N LEU A 45 -24.25 -11.93 3.66
CA LEU A 45 -23.22 -11.15 2.97
C LEU A 45 -22.49 -12.00 1.93
N THR A 46 -22.53 -11.58 0.67
CA THR A 46 -21.80 -12.23 -0.43
C THR A 46 -21.14 -11.18 -1.33
N VAL A 47 -20.15 -11.62 -2.12
CA VAL A 47 -19.59 -10.80 -3.19
C VAL A 47 -20.38 -11.06 -4.47
N ASP A 48 -20.90 -10.02 -5.09
CA ASP A 48 -21.66 -10.07 -6.33
C ASP A 48 -20.86 -9.51 -7.51
N SER A 49 -20.95 -10.18 -8.65
CA SER A 49 -20.34 -9.76 -9.93
C SER A 49 -21.36 -9.31 -10.98
N ASP A 50 -22.66 -9.51 -10.72
CA ASP A 50 -23.72 -9.22 -11.69
C ASP A 50 -24.16 -7.74 -11.65
N ASN A 51 -23.86 -7.04 -10.56
CA ASN A 51 -24.18 -5.63 -10.35
C ASN A 51 -22.92 -4.78 -10.10
N PRO A 52 -21.96 -4.73 -11.05
CA PRO A 52 -20.73 -3.95 -10.86
C PRO A 52 -21.02 -2.45 -10.80
N LEU A 53 -20.28 -1.71 -9.98
CA LEU A 53 -20.30 -0.25 -9.99
C LEU A 53 -19.75 0.30 -11.31
N SER A 54 -18.69 -0.32 -11.84
CA SER A 54 -18.10 0.03 -13.14
C SER A 54 -17.31 -1.13 -13.72
N SER A 55 -16.83 -1.02 -14.97
CA SER A 55 -15.93 -2.03 -15.54
C SER A 55 -14.58 -2.15 -14.81
N ALA A 56 -14.19 -1.14 -14.03
CA ALA A 56 -12.96 -1.15 -13.23
C ALA A 56 -13.17 -1.68 -11.81
N ILE A 57 -14.43 -1.72 -11.34
CA ILE A 57 -14.84 -2.19 -10.02
C ILE A 57 -15.95 -3.21 -10.25
N PRO A 58 -15.57 -4.45 -10.62
CA PRO A 58 -16.49 -5.43 -11.17
C PRO A 58 -17.26 -6.21 -10.08
N TYR A 59 -17.00 -5.94 -8.81
CA TYR A 59 -17.56 -6.68 -7.67
C TYR A 59 -18.15 -5.73 -6.65
N SER A 60 -19.24 -6.13 -6.01
CA SER A 60 -19.92 -5.38 -4.94
C SER A 60 -20.29 -6.27 -3.75
N LEU A 61 -20.56 -5.67 -2.59
CA LEU A 61 -21.15 -6.38 -1.45
C LEU A 61 -22.65 -6.53 -1.66
N ALA A 62 -23.13 -7.75 -1.85
CA ALA A 62 -24.54 -8.06 -1.77
C ALA A 62 -24.93 -8.30 -0.31
N VAL A 63 -25.91 -7.52 0.16
CA VAL A 63 -26.52 -7.63 1.49
C VAL A 63 -27.94 -8.15 1.30
N GLY A 64 -28.09 -9.46 1.36
CA GLY A 64 -29.39 -10.13 1.27
C GLY A 64 -30.14 -10.05 2.59
N VAL A 65 -31.36 -9.54 2.57
CA VAL A 65 -32.21 -9.44 3.76
C VAL A 65 -33.29 -10.53 3.66
N PRO A 66 -33.29 -11.55 4.54
CA PRO A 66 -34.30 -12.60 4.52
C PRO A 66 -35.74 -12.06 4.63
N ASP A 67 -36.69 -12.83 4.10
CA ASP A 67 -38.11 -12.52 4.23
C ASP A 67 -38.53 -12.46 5.70
N GLY A 68 -39.24 -11.40 6.07
CA GLY A 68 -39.77 -11.21 7.43
C GLY A 68 -38.75 -10.72 8.47
N THR A 69 -37.51 -10.40 8.07
CA THR A 69 -36.54 -9.72 8.94
C THR A 69 -37.04 -8.32 9.32
N THR A 70 -36.85 -7.95 10.58
CA THR A 70 -37.26 -6.65 11.14
C THR A 70 -36.14 -6.03 11.96
N GLY A 71 -36.24 -4.72 12.21
CA GLY A 71 -35.23 -3.97 12.95
C GLY A 71 -34.02 -3.59 12.09
N ASP A 72 -33.01 -3.01 12.74
CA ASP A 72 -31.80 -2.54 12.05
C ASP A 72 -30.89 -3.71 11.68
N VAL A 73 -30.54 -3.81 10.40
CA VAL A 73 -29.62 -4.80 9.86
C VAL A 73 -28.58 -4.14 8.95
N GLY A 74 -27.52 -4.86 8.62
CA GLY A 74 -26.50 -4.38 7.69
C GLY A 74 -25.17 -5.09 7.90
N PHE A 75 -24.09 -4.34 7.90
CA PHE A 75 -22.75 -4.92 7.94
C PHE A 75 -21.76 -4.04 8.70
N SER A 76 -20.67 -4.69 9.08
CA SER A 76 -19.50 -4.09 9.71
C SER A 76 -18.27 -4.28 8.85
N ASN A 77 -17.26 -3.44 9.04
CA ASN A 77 -15.91 -3.63 8.53
C ASN A 77 -14.92 -3.47 9.70
N GLU A 78 -14.01 -4.44 9.87
CA GLU A 78 -13.01 -4.43 10.94
C GLU A 78 -11.75 -3.61 10.61
N GLY A 79 -11.66 -3.03 9.41
CA GLY A 79 -10.47 -2.35 8.92
C GLY A 79 -9.29 -3.30 8.71
N TYR A 80 -8.08 -2.79 8.92
CA TYR A 80 -6.84 -3.55 8.79
C TYR A 80 -6.45 -4.15 10.14
N TRP A 81 -7.17 -5.21 10.54
CA TRP A 81 -7.11 -5.84 11.87
C TRP A 81 -7.36 -4.85 13.02
N GLY A 82 -8.32 -3.96 12.81
CA GLY A 82 -8.68 -2.89 13.72
C GLY A 82 -8.78 -1.54 13.03
N ILE A 83 -9.54 -0.65 13.67
CA ILE A 83 -9.70 0.76 13.28
C ILE A 83 -9.25 1.62 14.45
N LEU A 84 -8.23 2.44 14.24
CA LEU A 84 -7.80 3.42 15.22
C LEU A 84 -8.80 4.58 15.27
N VAL A 85 -9.63 4.61 16.30
CA VAL A 85 -10.61 5.67 16.52
C VAL A 85 -10.04 6.75 17.44
N SER A 86 -9.83 7.94 16.90
CA SER A 86 -9.29 9.12 17.59
C SER A 86 -10.38 10.16 17.80
N ALA A 87 -10.15 11.10 18.72
CA ALA A 87 -10.99 12.28 18.82
C ALA A 87 -10.71 13.19 17.60
N ASP A 88 -11.47 12.99 16.53
CA ASP A 88 -11.28 13.61 15.21
C ASP A 88 -12.61 13.61 14.43
N GLN A 89 -12.65 14.37 13.35
CA GLN A 89 -13.69 14.29 12.34
C GLN A 89 -13.39 13.14 11.37
N TYR A 90 -14.40 12.32 11.11
CA TYR A 90 -14.35 11.27 10.11
C TYR A 90 -15.27 11.61 8.94
N SER A 91 -14.82 11.31 7.72
CA SER A 91 -15.63 11.34 6.51
C SER A 91 -15.83 9.92 6.00
N THR A 92 -17.05 9.59 5.62
CA THR A 92 -17.41 8.28 5.07
C THR A 92 -18.28 8.46 3.84
N SER A 93 -18.08 7.58 2.86
CA SER A 93 -18.91 7.53 1.68
C SER A 93 -19.15 6.10 1.23
N PHE A 94 -20.20 5.89 0.46
CA PHE A 94 -20.53 4.59 -0.13
C PHE A 94 -21.42 4.77 -1.36
N TRP A 95 -21.39 3.78 -2.24
CA TRP A 95 -22.37 3.62 -3.30
C TRP A 95 -23.37 2.54 -2.92
N VAL A 96 -24.65 2.75 -3.24
CA VAL A 96 -25.71 1.76 -3.01
C VAL A 96 -26.63 1.62 -4.22
N LYS A 97 -27.01 0.37 -4.54
CA LYS A 97 -28.01 0.01 -5.56
C LYS A 97 -29.02 -0.97 -4.96
N GLY A 98 -30.28 -0.86 -5.35
CA GLY A 98 -31.41 -1.60 -4.79
C GLY A 98 -32.48 -0.67 -4.26
N ASP A 99 -33.73 -1.13 -4.21
CA ASP A 99 -34.86 -0.30 -3.79
C ASP A 99 -34.83 -0.09 -2.28
N TYR A 100 -34.52 1.13 -1.85
CA TYR A 100 -34.51 1.53 -0.45
C TYR A 100 -34.85 3.01 -0.31
N SER A 101 -35.66 3.35 0.69
CA SER A 101 -35.94 4.74 1.07
C SER A 101 -36.11 4.82 2.57
N GLY A 102 -35.14 5.40 3.26
CA GLY A 102 -35.08 5.37 4.71
C GLY A 102 -33.80 5.97 5.25
N ASN A 103 -33.52 5.70 6.52
CA ASN A 103 -32.33 6.18 7.20
C ASN A 103 -31.26 5.09 7.27
N VAL A 104 -30.05 5.45 6.89
CA VAL A 104 -28.85 4.65 7.14
C VAL A 104 -28.14 5.24 8.36
N THR A 105 -27.79 4.38 9.32
CA THR A 105 -26.99 4.74 10.48
C THR A 105 -25.58 4.18 10.36
N ILE A 106 -24.58 5.04 10.56
CA ILE A 106 -23.17 4.71 10.47
C ILE A 106 -22.53 4.94 11.82
N LYS A 107 -21.71 4.00 12.29
CA LYS A 107 -21.07 4.09 13.60
C LYS A 107 -19.61 3.65 13.60
N LEU A 108 -18.88 4.17 14.58
CA LEU A 108 -17.62 3.60 15.07
C LEU A 108 -17.88 3.00 16.45
N VAL A 109 -17.70 1.69 16.57
CA VAL A 109 -18.07 0.94 17.79
C VAL A 109 -16.94 0.03 18.24
N GLY A 110 -16.74 -0.12 19.55
CA GLY A 110 -15.83 -1.13 20.10
C GLY A 110 -16.34 -2.54 19.82
N ASN A 111 -15.53 -3.38 19.18
CA ASN A 111 -15.93 -4.70 18.66
C ASN A 111 -16.48 -5.62 19.77
N TYR A 112 -15.82 -5.67 20.93
CA TYR A 112 -16.27 -6.49 22.06
C TYR A 112 -17.02 -5.71 23.13
N SER A 113 -16.71 -4.42 23.30
CA SER A 113 -17.34 -3.60 24.34
C SER A 113 -18.72 -3.09 23.94
N GLY A 114 -19.02 -3.02 22.65
CA GLY A 114 -20.21 -2.36 22.11
C GLY A 114 -20.24 -0.84 22.38
N THR A 115 -19.13 -0.27 22.86
CA THR A 115 -19.04 1.17 23.15
C THR A 115 -19.10 1.95 21.84
N GLU A 116 -20.10 2.81 21.70
CA GLU A 116 -20.20 3.73 20.58
C GLU A 116 -19.26 4.91 20.81
N TYR A 117 -18.32 5.12 19.90
CA TYR A 117 -17.41 6.27 19.90
C TYR A 117 -17.89 7.37 18.95
N ALA A 118 -18.67 6.99 17.93
CA ALA A 118 -19.31 7.91 17.02
C ALA A 118 -20.55 7.29 16.38
N SER A 119 -21.51 8.13 16.01
CA SER A 119 -22.71 7.74 15.26
C SER A 119 -23.23 8.92 14.44
N THR A 120 -23.68 8.61 13.24
CA THR A 120 -24.40 9.56 12.38
C THR A 120 -25.49 8.83 11.61
N THR A 121 -26.54 9.56 11.24
CA THR A 121 -27.67 9.03 10.47
C THR A 121 -27.95 9.95 9.30
N ILE A 122 -28.09 9.37 8.10
CA ILE A 122 -28.41 10.09 6.87
C ILE A 122 -29.60 9.46 6.16
N GLY A 123 -30.39 10.30 5.48
CA GLY A 123 -31.46 9.83 4.60
C GLY A 123 -30.91 9.32 3.27
N VAL A 124 -31.32 8.12 2.88
CA VAL A 124 -30.91 7.42 1.66
C VAL A 124 -32.15 7.07 0.84
N SER A 125 -32.03 7.20 -0.49
CA SER A 125 -33.06 6.86 -1.46
C SER A 125 -32.41 6.28 -2.71
N SER A 126 -32.38 4.96 -2.83
CA SER A 126 -31.78 4.22 -3.94
C SER A 126 -32.82 3.41 -4.71
N ASN A 127 -32.43 2.91 -5.89
CA ASN A 127 -33.27 2.04 -6.69
C ASN A 127 -32.43 0.98 -7.42
N THR A 128 -33.13 0.04 -8.06
CA THR A 128 -32.51 -1.06 -8.81
C THR A 128 -31.85 -0.66 -10.15
N SER A 129 -32.04 0.56 -10.65
CA SER A 129 -31.58 0.96 -11.99
C SER A 129 -30.12 1.40 -12.04
N ALA A 130 -29.63 2.09 -11.00
CA ALA A 130 -28.28 2.62 -10.94
C ALA A 130 -27.80 2.77 -9.49
N TYR A 131 -26.47 2.81 -9.31
CA TYR A 131 -25.87 3.15 -8.02
C TYR A 131 -26.07 4.64 -7.69
N SER A 132 -26.41 4.91 -6.44
CA SER A 132 -26.47 6.25 -5.84
C SER A 132 -25.30 6.44 -4.87
N TYR A 133 -24.65 7.59 -4.92
CA TYR A 133 -23.54 7.97 -4.03
C TYR A 133 -24.05 8.74 -2.81
N TYR A 134 -23.52 8.40 -1.64
CA TYR A 134 -23.76 9.11 -0.39
C TYR A 134 -22.45 9.37 0.34
N GLU A 135 -22.36 10.53 0.96
CA GLU A 135 -21.26 10.91 1.84
C GLU A 135 -21.77 11.67 3.06
N THR A 136 -21.03 11.54 4.17
CA THR A 136 -21.30 12.30 5.39
C THR A 136 -20.03 12.40 6.23
N SER A 137 -20.03 13.33 7.19
CA SER A 137 -18.98 13.44 8.19
C SER A 137 -19.55 13.50 9.59
N PHE A 138 -18.75 13.07 10.57
CA PHE A 138 -19.14 13.01 11.97
C PHE A 138 -17.92 13.10 12.88
N GLU A 139 -18.12 13.69 14.06
CA GLU A 139 -17.11 13.74 15.11
C GLU A 139 -17.10 12.44 15.90
N SER A 140 -15.92 12.03 16.38
CA SER A 140 -15.75 10.85 17.22
C SER A 140 -15.13 11.20 18.56
N ASP A 141 -15.45 10.44 19.59
CA ASP A 141 -14.63 10.32 20.80
C ASP A 141 -13.43 9.40 20.55
N GLN A 142 -12.39 9.52 21.37
CA GLN A 142 -11.21 8.67 21.28
C GLN A 142 -11.46 7.29 21.92
N ALA A 143 -11.17 6.21 21.17
CA ALA A 143 -11.16 4.86 21.70
C ALA A 143 -9.83 4.53 22.42
N PRO A 144 -9.84 3.62 23.41
CA PRO A 144 -8.63 3.24 24.15
C PRO A 144 -7.67 2.36 23.33
N ASP A 145 -8.16 1.68 22.29
CA ASP A 145 -7.38 0.81 21.41
C ASP A 145 -7.98 0.76 19.99
N GLY A 146 -7.39 -0.07 19.11
CA GLY A 146 -7.83 -0.24 17.73
C GLY A 146 -8.91 -1.30 17.51
N ASN A 147 -9.43 -1.94 18.55
CA ASN A 147 -10.39 -3.03 18.43
C ASN A 147 -11.82 -2.48 18.22
N ASN A 148 -11.99 -1.79 17.10
CA ASN A 148 -13.23 -1.12 16.74
C ASN A 148 -13.69 -1.58 15.35
N LEU A 149 -14.99 -1.48 15.12
CA LEU A 149 -15.64 -1.72 13.85
C LEU A 149 -16.23 -0.41 13.33
N TRP A 150 -16.25 -0.28 12.01
CA TRP A 150 -17.15 0.62 11.33
C TRP A 150 -18.41 -0.17 10.97
N THR A 151 -19.59 0.36 11.23
CA THR A 151 -20.86 -0.33 10.93
C THR A 151 -21.78 0.56 10.13
N LEU A 152 -22.50 -0.02 9.17
CA LEU A 152 -23.59 0.60 8.44
C LEU A 152 -24.84 -0.26 8.60
N THR A 153 -25.92 0.32 9.13
CA THR A 153 -27.20 -0.36 9.32
C THR A 153 -28.36 0.43 8.72
N PHE A 154 -29.41 -0.29 8.34
CA PHE A 154 -30.65 0.22 7.77
C PHE A 154 -31.84 -0.63 8.22
N ASP A 155 -33.03 -0.08 8.14
CA ASP A 155 -34.28 -0.76 8.51
C ASP A 155 -34.62 -1.92 7.56
N ALA A 156 -34.60 -3.14 8.10
CA ALA A 156 -34.88 -4.37 7.37
C ALA A 156 -36.32 -4.46 6.85
N GLU A 157 -37.31 -3.83 7.52
CA GLU A 157 -38.72 -3.98 7.14
C GLU A 157 -38.99 -3.49 5.71
N SER A 158 -38.25 -2.45 5.30
CA SER A 158 -38.35 -1.86 3.96
C SER A 158 -37.62 -2.66 2.86
N THR A 159 -36.80 -3.64 3.24
CA THR A 159 -35.92 -4.40 2.33
C THR A 159 -36.05 -5.92 2.48
N ALA A 160 -36.90 -6.41 3.38
CA ALA A 160 -37.09 -7.84 3.61
C ALA A 160 -37.46 -8.57 2.30
N GLY A 161 -36.76 -9.66 2.01
CA GLY A 161 -36.90 -10.42 0.76
C GLY A 161 -36.14 -9.85 -0.44
N SER A 162 -35.30 -8.83 -0.23
CA SER A 162 -34.52 -8.16 -1.27
C SER A 162 -33.04 -8.05 -0.92
N THR A 163 -32.25 -7.59 -1.89
CA THR A 163 -30.81 -7.42 -1.76
C THR A 163 -30.43 -5.98 -2.07
N LEU A 164 -29.64 -5.37 -1.19
CA LEU A 164 -28.94 -4.12 -1.47
C LEU A 164 -27.48 -4.42 -1.84
N TYR A 165 -26.95 -3.69 -2.82
CA TYR A 165 -25.57 -3.81 -3.27
C TYR A 165 -24.79 -2.57 -2.85
N PHE A 166 -23.66 -2.75 -2.17
CA PHE A 166 -22.80 -1.67 -1.70
C PHE A 166 -21.40 -1.78 -2.29
N ASP A 167 -20.78 -0.64 -2.59
CA ASP A 167 -19.45 -0.60 -3.21
C ASP A 167 -18.71 0.71 -2.88
N LEU A 168 -17.38 0.69 -3.06
CA LEU A 168 -16.43 1.77 -2.72
C LEU A 168 -16.73 2.45 -1.38
N ILE A 169 -16.84 1.64 -0.33
CA ILE A 169 -17.16 2.15 1.01
C ILE A 169 -15.90 2.76 1.63
N THR A 170 -15.94 4.02 2.04
CA THR A 170 -14.77 4.71 2.56
C THR A 170 -14.94 5.20 3.99
N LEU A 171 -13.83 5.25 4.72
CA LEU A 171 -13.71 5.94 5.99
C LEU A 171 -12.34 6.60 6.07
N TYR A 172 -12.32 7.91 6.21
CA TYR A 172 -11.12 8.72 6.38
C TYR A 172 -11.20 9.55 7.65
N PRO A 173 -10.16 9.57 8.50
CA PRO A 173 -9.98 10.61 9.49
C PRO A 173 -9.47 11.89 8.81
N THR A 174 -9.15 12.93 9.59
CA THR A 174 -8.39 14.07 9.07
C THR A 174 -7.03 13.58 8.54
N THR A 175 -6.72 13.93 7.28
CA THR A 175 -5.52 13.45 6.60
C THR A 175 -4.37 14.47 6.67
N PHE A 176 -3.15 13.99 6.43
CA PHE A 176 -1.95 14.82 6.43
C PHE A 176 -2.08 15.98 5.42
N ASN A 177 -1.88 17.20 5.90
CA ASN A 177 -2.12 18.44 5.15
C ASN A 177 -3.54 18.59 4.58
N ASN A 178 -4.55 17.99 5.20
CA ASN A 178 -5.96 18.05 4.81
C ASN A 178 -6.19 17.69 3.32
N ARG A 179 -5.51 16.64 2.86
CA ARG A 179 -5.61 16.18 1.47
C ARG A 179 -6.72 15.14 1.34
N GLU A 180 -7.67 15.38 0.45
CA GLU A 180 -8.63 14.34 0.04
C GLU A 180 -7.89 13.09 -0.44
N ASN A 181 -8.38 11.90 -0.07
CA ASN A 181 -7.71 10.61 -0.34
C ASN A 181 -6.23 10.59 0.16
N GLY A 182 -5.95 11.37 1.20
CA GLY A 182 -4.61 11.67 1.67
C GLY A 182 -4.01 10.59 2.58
N LEU A 183 -2.96 10.97 3.29
CA LEU A 183 -2.17 10.08 4.12
C LEU A 183 -2.55 10.18 5.60
N LYS A 184 -2.31 9.13 6.38
CA LYS A 184 -2.47 9.15 7.85
C LYS A 184 -1.44 10.09 8.48
N PRO A 185 -1.85 11.14 9.22
CA PRO A 185 -0.92 12.06 9.87
C PRO A 185 0.07 11.37 10.81
N ALA A 186 -0.37 10.35 11.55
CA ALA A 186 0.48 9.64 12.51
C ALA A 186 1.75 9.04 11.88
N ILE A 187 1.66 8.58 10.63
CA ILE A 187 2.78 8.00 9.89
C ILE A 187 3.49 9.08 9.06
N ALA A 188 2.72 9.89 8.33
CA ALA A 188 3.27 10.91 7.44
C ALA A 188 4.10 11.98 8.19
N ASN A 189 3.67 12.39 9.40
CA ASN A 189 4.45 13.32 10.23
C ASN A 189 5.81 12.73 10.62
N VAL A 190 5.88 11.45 10.98
CA VAL A 190 7.13 10.79 11.35
C VAL A 190 8.11 10.78 10.18
N LEU A 191 7.63 10.45 8.97
CA LEU A 191 8.45 10.49 7.77
C LEU A 191 8.86 11.92 7.38
N ASN A 192 7.96 12.90 7.55
CA ASN A 192 8.26 14.30 7.30
C ASN A 192 9.34 14.84 8.26
N ASP A 193 9.29 14.46 9.54
CA ASP A 193 10.25 14.87 10.57
C ASP A 193 11.66 14.30 10.32
N MET A 194 11.78 13.18 9.61
CA MET A 194 13.08 12.59 9.22
C MET A 194 13.80 13.40 8.12
N GLY A 195 13.12 14.32 7.43
CA GLY A 195 13.76 15.25 6.48
C GLY A 195 14.34 14.62 5.21
N ALA A 196 13.73 13.55 4.71
CA ALA A 196 14.15 12.89 3.47
C ALA A 196 14.16 13.85 2.27
N SER A 197 15.19 13.73 1.42
CA SER A 197 15.36 14.60 0.24
C SER A 197 14.71 14.08 -1.04
N PHE A 198 14.30 12.81 -1.08
CA PHE A 198 13.60 12.19 -2.20
C PHE A 198 12.75 11.00 -1.75
N LEU A 199 11.85 10.55 -2.62
CA LEU A 199 11.06 9.33 -2.49
C LEU A 199 11.21 8.48 -3.77
N ARG A 200 11.77 7.28 -3.65
CA ARG A 200 11.73 6.24 -4.68
C ARG A 200 10.40 5.48 -4.52
N PHE A 201 9.60 5.43 -5.58
CA PHE A 201 8.30 4.74 -5.62
C PHE A 201 8.00 4.33 -7.08
N PRO A 202 7.04 3.43 -7.36
CA PRO A 202 6.16 2.69 -6.45
C PRO A 202 6.67 1.30 -6.04
N GLY A 203 7.96 1.00 -6.25
CA GLY A 203 8.46 -0.37 -6.12
C GLY A 203 9.93 -0.48 -5.72
N GLY A 204 10.26 -1.61 -5.11
CA GLY A 204 10.99 -2.72 -5.73
C GLY A 204 10.01 -3.69 -6.41
N ASN A 205 9.85 -4.91 -5.89
CA ASN A 205 9.13 -6.01 -6.55
C ASN A 205 7.67 -5.66 -6.92
N ASN A 206 6.98 -4.84 -6.13
CA ASN A 206 5.59 -4.45 -6.39
C ASN A 206 5.38 -3.76 -7.77
N LEU A 207 6.42 -3.14 -8.33
CA LEU A 207 6.38 -2.58 -9.70
C LEU A 207 6.35 -3.66 -10.79
N GLU A 208 6.95 -4.82 -10.54
CA GLU A 208 7.27 -5.81 -11.56
C GLU A 208 6.09 -6.73 -11.91
N GLY A 209 5.24 -7.03 -10.90
CA GLY A 209 4.14 -7.98 -11.02
C GLY A 209 4.59 -9.43 -11.22
N ASN A 210 3.69 -10.39 -10.96
CA ASN A 210 4.01 -11.83 -10.96
C ASN A 210 4.11 -12.49 -12.34
N SER A 211 3.65 -11.85 -13.42
CA SER A 211 3.67 -12.44 -14.76
C SER A 211 3.64 -11.39 -15.86
N GLU A 212 3.96 -11.83 -17.09
CA GLU A 212 3.84 -10.97 -18.26
C GLU A 212 2.40 -10.80 -18.77
N ASP A 213 1.45 -11.57 -18.24
CA ASP A 213 0.01 -11.35 -18.45
C ASP A 213 -0.52 -10.31 -17.45
N ASN A 214 0.17 -10.15 -16.32
CA ASN A 214 0.02 -9.06 -15.34
C ASN A 214 0.99 -7.88 -15.59
N ARG A 215 1.70 -7.88 -16.73
CA ARG A 215 2.39 -6.70 -17.25
C ARG A 215 1.69 -6.33 -18.55
N TRP A 216 1.44 -5.05 -18.77
CA TRP A 216 0.44 -4.72 -19.77
C TRP A 216 1.02 -4.41 -21.16
N LYS A 217 0.56 -5.18 -22.17
CA LYS A 217 0.67 -4.83 -23.61
C LYS A 217 -0.59 -5.25 -24.37
N TRP A 218 -1.51 -4.30 -24.54
CA TRP A 218 -2.88 -4.58 -24.98
C TRP A 218 -3.07 -5.02 -26.43
N ASN A 219 -2.17 -4.68 -27.33
CA ASN A 219 -2.37 -4.92 -28.77
C ASN A 219 -1.83 -6.28 -29.25
N GLU A 220 -1.03 -6.98 -28.44
CA GLU A 220 -0.30 -8.19 -28.84
C GLU A 220 -1.06 -9.51 -28.54
N THR A 221 -2.30 -9.42 -28.03
CA THR A 221 -3.16 -10.58 -27.72
C THR A 221 -4.35 -10.74 -28.68
N LEU A 222 -4.51 -9.82 -29.64
CA LEU A 222 -5.60 -9.81 -30.61
C LEU A 222 -5.19 -10.52 -31.92
N GLY A 223 -6.16 -11.11 -32.64
CA GLY A 223 -5.95 -11.82 -33.91
C GLY A 223 -5.84 -13.36 -33.81
N PRO A 224 -5.65 -14.07 -34.95
CA PRO A 224 -5.57 -15.54 -35.02
C PRO A 224 -4.47 -16.15 -34.16
N LEU A 225 -4.67 -17.40 -33.71
CA LEU A 225 -3.78 -18.06 -32.72
C LEU A 225 -2.34 -18.25 -33.21
N GLN A 226 -2.12 -18.43 -34.52
CA GLN A 226 -0.78 -18.55 -35.12
C GLN A 226 0.04 -17.26 -35.14
N ASP A 227 -0.61 -16.11 -34.89
CA ASP A 227 0.00 -14.78 -34.96
C ASP A 227 0.38 -14.25 -33.57
N ARG A 228 0.31 -15.12 -32.55
CA ARG A 228 0.63 -14.80 -31.16
C ARG A 228 2.02 -15.37 -30.84
N PRO A 229 3.07 -14.54 -30.66
CA PRO A 229 4.47 -14.99 -30.69
C PRO A 229 4.92 -15.79 -29.46
N GLY A 230 4.05 -15.99 -28.46
CA GLY A 230 4.43 -16.57 -27.18
C GLY A 230 5.43 -15.69 -26.43
N ARG A 231 5.87 -16.14 -25.24
CA ARG A 231 6.77 -15.35 -24.39
C ARG A 231 7.75 -16.18 -23.57
N GLN A 232 8.96 -15.69 -23.39
CA GLN A 232 10.01 -16.30 -22.57
C GLN A 232 10.39 -15.34 -21.44
N GLY A 233 10.27 -15.79 -20.18
CA GLY A 233 10.68 -15.00 -19.03
C GLY A 233 12.21 -14.90 -18.90
N GLY A 234 12.70 -13.76 -18.41
CA GLY A 234 14.12 -13.53 -18.10
C GLY A 234 14.47 -12.04 -17.96
N GLY A 235 14.61 -11.56 -16.73
CA GLY A 235 14.91 -10.15 -16.43
C GLY A 235 16.23 -9.68 -17.03
N CYS A 236 17.32 -10.40 -16.75
CA CYS A 236 18.70 -9.97 -17.03
C CYS A 236 19.10 -10.12 -18.52
N ALA A 237 18.72 -11.23 -19.17
CA ALA A 237 19.08 -11.49 -20.57
C ALA A 237 18.47 -10.46 -21.55
N SER A 238 17.27 -9.94 -21.23
CA SER A 238 16.59 -8.92 -22.03
C SER A 238 16.92 -7.48 -21.61
N TYR A 239 17.58 -7.30 -20.46
CA TYR A 239 17.79 -5.99 -19.84
C TYR A 239 18.56 -5.00 -20.73
N PRO A 240 19.70 -5.38 -21.36
CA PRO A 240 20.46 -4.45 -22.20
C PRO A 240 19.63 -3.81 -23.30
N THR A 241 18.86 -4.62 -24.04
CA THR A 241 18.00 -4.16 -25.13
C THR A 241 16.88 -3.28 -24.59
N ARG A 242 16.15 -3.73 -23.57
CA ARG A 242 15.05 -2.96 -22.98
C ARG A 242 15.54 -1.61 -22.47
N PHE A 243 16.56 -1.60 -21.63
CA PHE A 243 17.07 -0.36 -21.05
C PHE A 243 17.52 0.63 -22.12
N THR A 244 18.26 0.17 -23.14
CA THR A 244 18.72 1.04 -24.24
C THR A 244 17.55 1.64 -25.03
N THR A 245 16.52 0.83 -25.32
CA THR A 245 15.31 1.29 -26.02
C THR A 245 14.54 2.33 -25.20
N PHE A 246 14.29 2.07 -23.92
CA PHE A 246 13.61 3.00 -23.03
C PHE A 246 14.43 4.28 -22.81
N HIS A 247 15.75 4.15 -22.61
CA HIS A 247 16.64 5.29 -22.42
C HIS A 247 16.62 6.22 -23.62
N THR A 248 16.73 5.68 -24.83
CA THR A 248 16.69 6.46 -26.06
C THR A 248 15.36 7.20 -26.22
N ALA A 249 14.24 6.52 -26.02
CA ALA A 249 12.91 7.11 -26.17
C ALA A 249 12.65 8.21 -25.13
N ILE A 250 12.93 7.92 -23.85
CA ILE A 250 12.67 8.87 -22.75
C ILE A 250 13.60 10.07 -22.85
N THR A 251 14.90 9.88 -23.07
CA THR A 251 15.85 10.99 -23.15
C THR A 251 15.56 11.89 -24.36
N SER A 252 15.06 11.31 -25.47
CA SER A 252 14.65 12.10 -26.64
C SER A 252 13.43 12.98 -26.35
N ALA A 253 12.46 12.48 -25.58
CA ALA A 253 11.25 13.22 -25.22
C ALA A 253 11.46 14.16 -24.02
N HIS A 254 12.34 13.78 -23.09
CA HIS A 254 12.54 14.41 -21.79
C HIS A 254 14.03 14.47 -21.43
N PRO A 255 14.83 15.30 -22.13
CA PRO A 255 16.28 15.33 -21.96
C PRO A 255 16.75 15.84 -20.59
N SER A 256 15.86 16.43 -19.79
CA SER A 256 16.16 16.86 -18.42
C SER A 256 16.03 15.75 -17.39
N LEU A 257 15.45 14.60 -17.73
CA LEU A 257 15.33 13.46 -16.81
C LEU A 257 16.64 12.68 -16.78
N THR A 258 17.08 12.32 -15.58
CA THR A 258 18.15 11.35 -15.37
C THR A 258 17.56 9.97 -15.18
N LEU A 259 18.07 8.99 -15.92
CA LEU A 259 17.59 7.61 -15.84
C LEU A 259 18.48 6.78 -14.92
N ILE A 260 17.85 5.93 -14.12
CA ILE A 260 18.52 5.02 -13.20
C ILE A 260 18.39 3.60 -13.74
N ALA A 261 19.53 2.91 -13.91
CA ALA A 261 19.56 1.51 -14.30
C ALA A 261 19.52 0.61 -13.05
N SER A 262 18.57 -0.33 -13.04
CA SER A 262 18.34 -1.34 -12.00
C SER A 262 19.19 -2.62 -12.13
N ALA A 263 20.01 -2.76 -13.17
CA ALA A 263 20.96 -3.87 -13.28
C ALA A 263 22.31 -3.52 -12.64
N SER A 264 22.97 -4.51 -12.03
CA SER A 264 24.29 -4.36 -11.40
C SER A 264 25.41 -4.39 -12.44
N LEU A 265 26.61 -3.94 -12.05
CA LEU A 265 27.86 -4.15 -12.80
C LEU A 265 28.50 -5.50 -12.48
N THR A 266 28.14 -6.10 -11.34
CA THR A 266 28.76 -7.31 -10.79
C THR A 266 27.71 -8.29 -10.25
N GLY A 267 28.06 -9.58 -10.18
CA GLY A 267 27.17 -10.61 -9.65
C GLY A 267 26.11 -11.11 -10.65
N ALA A 268 25.09 -11.80 -10.13
CA ALA A 268 24.08 -12.49 -10.95
C ALA A 268 23.17 -11.54 -11.78
N SER A 269 23.15 -10.25 -11.43
CA SER A 269 22.43 -9.18 -12.13
C SER A 269 23.36 -8.27 -12.94
N ALA A 270 24.58 -8.73 -13.27
CA ALA A 270 25.54 -8.03 -14.13
C ALA A 270 25.14 -8.02 -15.62
N CYS A 271 24.10 -7.25 -15.97
CA CYS A 271 23.54 -7.20 -17.32
C CYS A 271 23.22 -5.79 -17.81
N LEU A 272 24.07 -4.82 -17.43
CA LEU A 272 24.05 -3.52 -18.06
C LEU A 272 24.40 -3.61 -19.56
N PRO A 273 23.83 -2.75 -20.41
CA PRO A 273 24.23 -2.68 -21.81
C PRO A 273 25.69 -2.24 -21.96
N SER A 274 26.32 -2.74 -23.01
CA SER A 274 27.66 -2.35 -23.43
C SER A 274 27.63 -1.92 -24.90
N PRO A 275 27.89 -0.64 -25.22
CA PRO A 275 28.22 0.45 -24.29
C PRO A 275 27.02 0.88 -23.42
N LEU A 276 27.30 1.41 -22.23
CA LEU A 276 26.28 2.00 -21.37
C LEU A 276 25.81 3.34 -21.97
N PRO A 277 24.50 3.62 -22.04
CA PRO A 277 24.00 4.94 -22.40
C PRO A 277 24.57 6.04 -21.48
N PRO A 278 24.75 7.27 -21.99
CA PRO A 278 25.28 8.37 -21.21
C PRO A 278 24.31 8.82 -20.11
N ALA A 279 24.84 9.48 -19.07
CA ALA A 279 24.07 10.10 -17.99
C ALA A 279 23.12 9.13 -17.25
N VAL A 280 23.63 7.93 -16.94
CA VAL A 280 22.90 6.91 -16.19
C VAL A 280 23.45 6.82 -14.77
N ILE A 281 22.56 6.78 -13.79
CA ILE A 281 22.87 6.39 -12.41
C ILE A 281 22.61 4.89 -12.28
N GLN A 282 23.43 4.16 -11.53
CA GLN A 282 23.18 2.75 -11.23
C GLN A 282 22.55 2.58 -9.86
N ASP A 283 21.47 1.79 -9.79
CA ASP A 283 20.84 1.38 -8.54
C ASP A 283 21.53 0.12 -7.98
N TYR A 284 21.93 0.18 -6.71
CA TYR A 284 22.60 -0.88 -5.98
C TYR A 284 21.84 -1.22 -4.70
N HIS A 285 21.59 -2.51 -4.49
CA HIS A 285 20.85 -3.02 -3.33
C HIS A 285 21.74 -3.90 -2.46
N THR A 286 21.66 -3.74 -1.14
CA THR A 286 22.40 -4.60 -0.20
C THR A 286 21.64 -4.89 1.09
N TYR A 287 21.32 -6.18 1.28
CA TYR A 287 20.78 -6.71 2.52
C TYR A 287 21.88 -7.58 3.14
N ALA A 288 22.46 -7.12 4.24
CA ALA A 288 23.72 -7.69 4.74
C ALA A 288 23.73 -7.82 6.26
N SER A 289 24.66 -8.61 6.80
CA SER A 289 24.81 -8.70 8.24
C SER A 289 25.41 -7.41 8.82
N GLU A 290 25.22 -7.16 10.12
CA GLU A 290 25.82 -6.00 10.80
C GLU A 290 27.34 -5.94 10.61
N THR A 291 28.03 -7.09 10.64
CA THR A 291 29.48 -7.15 10.43
C THR A 291 29.87 -6.83 8.99
N ALA A 292 29.05 -7.25 8.02
CA ALA A 292 29.30 -7.00 6.61
C ALA A 292 29.08 -5.52 6.26
N LEU A 293 28.06 -4.88 6.82
CA LEU A 293 27.82 -3.44 6.65
C LEU A 293 28.99 -2.60 7.18
N VAL A 294 29.50 -2.93 8.38
CA VAL A 294 30.69 -2.28 8.93
C VAL A 294 31.92 -2.49 8.03
N ALA A 295 32.13 -3.71 7.52
CA ALA A 295 33.23 -4.02 6.62
C ALA A 295 33.13 -3.27 5.27
N ASN A 296 31.90 -2.94 4.83
CA ASN A 296 31.63 -2.21 3.60
C ASN A 296 31.84 -0.70 3.70
N PHE A 297 32.33 -0.16 4.83
CA PHE A 297 32.66 1.26 4.97
C PHE A 297 33.52 1.81 3.82
N SER A 298 34.50 1.04 3.33
CA SER A 298 35.38 1.43 2.21
C SER A 298 34.97 0.89 0.85
N GLN A 299 33.74 0.36 0.70
CA GLN A 299 33.26 -0.27 -0.54
C GLN A 299 33.43 0.63 -1.76
N TRP A 300 33.17 1.93 -1.61
CA TRP A 300 33.10 2.88 -2.72
C TRP A 300 34.39 3.69 -2.92
N ASP A 301 35.41 3.51 -2.07
CA ASP A 301 36.64 4.30 -2.08
C ASP A 301 37.42 4.15 -3.39
N LEU A 302 37.29 3.02 -4.09
CA LEU A 302 37.93 2.75 -5.38
C LEU A 302 36.94 2.62 -6.54
N ALA A 303 35.68 3.04 -6.34
CA ALA A 303 34.66 3.00 -7.37
C ALA A 303 35.02 3.91 -8.57
N ASN A 304 34.45 3.61 -9.73
CA ASN A 304 34.61 4.44 -10.93
C ASN A 304 33.80 5.74 -10.79
N ARG A 305 34.49 6.88 -10.65
CA ARG A 305 33.86 8.20 -10.45
C ARG A 305 33.09 8.71 -11.68
N SER A 306 33.23 8.06 -12.83
CA SER A 306 32.43 8.36 -14.02
C SER A 306 31.06 7.69 -14.02
N LEU A 307 30.77 6.82 -13.04
CA LEU A 307 29.48 6.13 -12.93
C LEU A 307 28.84 6.42 -11.55
N PRO A 308 27.88 7.36 -11.49
CA PRO A 308 27.16 7.64 -10.25
C PRO A 308 26.34 6.43 -9.76
N ILE A 309 26.25 6.30 -8.44
CA ILE A 309 25.57 5.20 -7.76
C ILE A 309 24.43 5.75 -6.89
N PHE A 310 23.29 5.10 -6.97
CA PHE A 310 22.19 5.18 -6.03
C PHE A 310 22.17 3.88 -5.22
N VAL A 311 22.32 3.95 -3.90
CA VAL A 311 22.07 2.79 -3.04
C VAL A 311 20.57 2.76 -2.73
N GLY A 312 19.76 2.23 -3.64
CA GLY A 312 18.30 2.34 -3.58
C GLY A 312 17.61 1.44 -2.58
N GLU A 313 18.31 0.43 -2.04
CA GLU A 313 17.87 -0.42 -0.94
C GLU A 313 19.08 -0.82 -0.10
N PHE A 314 19.00 -0.59 1.21
CA PHE A 314 19.88 -1.26 2.14
C PHE A 314 19.22 -1.48 3.49
N SER A 315 19.61 -2.55 4.18
CA SER A 315 19.33 -2.77 5.60
C SER A 315 20.21 -3.86 6.21
N CYS A 316 20.35 -3.82 7.54
CA CYS A 316 20.93 -4.88 8.33
C CYS A 316 19.94 -6.03 8.44
N TYR A 317 20.22 -7.10 7.71
CA TYR A 317 19.33 -8.26 7.61
C TYR A 317 19.59 -9.30 8.70
N THR A 318 20.85 -9.44 9.13
CA THR A 318 21.26 -10.42 10.16
C THR A 318 22.27 -9.86 11.15
N LEU A 319 22.25 -10.38 12.38
CA LEU A 319 23.29 -10.14 13.38
C LEU A 319 24.57 -10.93 13.05
N ALA A 320 25.66 -10.69 13.78
CA ALA A 320 26.95 -11.35 13.58
C ALA A 320 26.89 -12.89 13.69
N ASP A 321 25.95 -13.42 14.46
CA ASP A 321 25.73 -14.87 14.62
C ASP A 321 24.81 -15.48 13.54
N GLY A 322 24.35 -14.67 12.59
CA GLY A 322 23.44 -15.07 11.52
C GLY A 322 21.97 -15.01 11.90
N THR A 323 21.61 -14.57 13.11
CA THR A 323 20.22 -14.39 13.53
C THR A 323 19.54 -13.33 12.67
N HIS A 324 18.36 -13.66 12.14
CA HIS A 324 17.51 -12.73 11.40
C HIS A 324 17.02 -11.57 12.28
N VAL A 325 16.95 -10.37 11.73
CA VAL A 325 16.55 -9.16 12.47
C VAL A 325 15.07 -8.90 12.25
N ASP A 326 14.23 -9.15 13.26
CA ASP A 326 12.79 -8.88 13.18
C ASP A 326 12.44 -7.40 13.36
N THR A 327 13.18 -6.71 14.23
CA THR A 327 13.04 -5.27 14.51
C THR A 327 14.41 -4.64 14.57
N PRO A 328 14.62 -3.41 14.05
CA PRO A 328 15.92 -2.75 14.09
C PRO A 328 16.51 -2.73 15.51
N SER A 329 17.75 -3.20 15.63
CA SER A 329 18.51 -3.20 16.88
C SER A 329 19.54 -2.07 16.88
N VAL A 330 20.02 -1.68 18.06
CA VAL A 330 21.11 -0.69 18.17
C VAL A 330 22.37 -1.16 17.42
N ALA A 331 22.67 -2.46 17.43
CA ALA A 331 23.83 -3.00 16.72
C ALA A 331 23.71 -2.82 15.21
N CYS A 332 22.53 -3.14 14.65
CA CYS A 332 22.22 -2.91 13.24
C CYS A 332 22.21 -1.42 12.88
N ALA A 333 21.54 -0.58 13.66
CA ALA A 333 21.49 0.87 13.41
C ALA A 333 22.89 1.49 13.40
N VAL A 334 23.79 1.05 14.30
CA VAL A 334 25.19 1.50 14.31
C VAL A 334 25.94 0.97 13.08
N ALA A 335 25.75 -0.29 12.69
CA ALA A 335 26.38 -0.86 11.51
C ALA A 335 25.96 -0.15 10.21
N GLU A 336 24.67 0.14 10.08
CA GLU A 336 24.10 0.92 8.99
C GLU A 336 24.65 2.35 8.98
N ALA A 337 24.75 3.00 10.14
CA ALA A 337 25.37 4.32 10.24
C ALA A 337 26.84 4.30 9.79
N VAL A 338 27.62 3.28 10.15
CA VAL A 338 29.00 3.11 9.66
C VAL A 338 29.01 2.94 8.14
N TYR A 339 28.13 2.12 7.58
CA TYR A 339 28.01 1.97 6.13
C TYR A 339 27.66 3.31 5.45
N MET A 340 26.70 4.06 6.01
CA MET A 340 26.29 5.39 5.52
C MET A 340 27.42 6.41 5.56
N LEU A 341 28.29 6.40 6.57
CA LEU A 341 29.49 7.24 6.58
C LEU A 341 30.42 6.94 5.39
N GLY A 342 30.48 5.68 4.97
CA GLY A 342 31.18 5.26 3.76
C GLY A 342 30.55 5.82 2.48
N LEU A 343 29.20 5.87 2.43
CA LEU A 343 28.45 6.49 1.33
C LEU A 343 28.73 8.00 1.27
N GLU A 344 28.61 8.69 2.40
CA GLU A 344 28.84 10.14 2.49
C GLU A 344 30.30 10.52 2.17
N ARG A 345 31.28 9.74 2.62
CA ARG A 345 32.69 9.94 2.25
C ARG A 345 32.90 9.89 0.74
N ASN A 346 32.09 9.10 0.04
CA ASN A 346 32.13 8.91 -1.40
C ASN A 346 30.96 9.62 -2.11
N ALA A 347 30.51 10.77 -1.58
CA ALA A 347 29.42 11.56 -2.16
C ALA A 347 29.68 12.10 -3.57
N ASP A 348 30.92 12.03 -4.04
CA ASP A 348 31.31 12.30 -5.43
C ASP A 348 30.82 11.22 -6.41
N VAL A 349 30.56 10.00 -5.91
CA VAL A 349 30.08 8.87 -6.71
C VAL A 349 28.74 8.30 -6.20
N VAL A 350 28.54 8.15 -4.89
CA VAL A 350 27.26 7.75 -4.30
C VAL A 350 26.40 9.00 -4.13
N VAL A 351 25.40 9.18 -4.97
CA VAL A 351 24.61 10.42 -5.03
C VAL A 351 23.29 10.33 -4.26
N MET A 352 22.79 9.12 -4.04
CA MET A 352 21.50 8.86 -3.39
C MET A 352 21.58 7.59 -2.53
N SER A 353 20.81 7.53 -1.44
CA SER A 353 20.63 6.31 -0.64
C SER A 353 19.27 6.24 0.04
N ALA A 354 18.72 5.03 0.17
CA ALA A 354 17.44 4.79 0.85
C ALA A 354 17.43 3.43 1.56
N TYR A 355 16.99 3.42 2.82
CA TYR A 355 16.72 2.19 3.58
C TYR A 355 15.48 1.49 2.99
N ALA A 356 15.47 0.16 2.99
CA ALA A 356 14.30 -0.63 2.62
C ALA A 356 14.12 -1.89 3.48
N PRO A 357 12.87 -2.28 3.80
CA PRO A 357 11.62 -1.57 3.49
C PRO A 357 11.31 -0.44 4.49
N LEU A 358 10.49 0.54 4.08
CA LEU A 358 10.26 1.76 4.86
C LEU A 358 9.28 1.58 6.02
N LEU A 359 8.18 0.87 5.80
CA LEU A 359 7.03 0.83 6.69
C LEU A 359 6.56 -0.59 6.92
N GLN A 360 6.10 -0.86 8.16
CA GLN A 360 5.59 -2.16 8.56
C GLN A 360 4.35 -2.04 9.43
N LEU A 361 3.24 -2.66 9.01
CA LEU A 361 2.17 -2.99 9.93
C LEU A 361 2.58 -4.22 10.76
N ALA A 362 2.88 -4.01 12.04
CA ALA A 362 3.61 -4.97 12.87
C ALA A 362 2.88 -6.31 13.12
N ASN A 363 1.55 -6.36 12.96
CA ASN A 363 0.75 -7.59 13.10
C ASN A 363 0.45 -8.29 11.77
N ALA A 364 0.99 -7.78 10.64
CA ALA A 364 0.76 -8.34 9.31
C ALA A 364 1.96 -8.08 8.40
N THR A 365 2.98 -8.93 8.52
CA THR A 365 4.29 -8.68 7.93
C THR A 365 4.70 -9.80 6.97
N GLN A 366 5.30 -9.42 5.86
CA GLN A 366 5.90 -10.29 4.83
C GLN A 366 7.43 -10.22 4.82
N TRP A 367 8.01 -9.08 5.24
CA TRP A 367 9.46 -8.86 5.31
C TRP A 367 9.86 -8.12 6.59
N THR A 368 11.02 -8.45 7.16
CA THR A 368 11.65 -7.71 8.27
C THR A 368 13.17 -7.61 8.06
N PRO A 369 13.86 -6.62 8.65
CA PRO A 369 13.33 -5.51 9.46
C PRO A 369 12.94 -4.28 8.61
N ASP A 370 12.13 -3.38 9.18
CA ASP A 370 11.62 -2.18 8.51
C ASP A 370 11.98 -0.89 9.26
N LEU A 371 12.09 0.23 8.55
CA LEU A 371 12.57 1.49 9.16
C LEU A 371 11.62 2.05 10.22
N VAL A 372 10.31 2.02 9.92
CA VAL A 372 9.25 2.54 10.80
C VAL A 372 8.12 1.53 10.88
N ALA A 373 7.97 0.88 12.04
CA ALA A 373 6.85 -0.01 12.31
C ALA A 373 5.67 0.75 12.92
N PHE A 374 4.45 0.28 12.68
CA PHE A 374 3.23 0.86 13.26
C PHE A 374 2.18 -0.21 13.58
N THR A 375 1.20 0.19 14.38
CA THR A 375 0.04 -0.63 14.79
C THR A 375 -1.23 0.21 14.73
N GLN A 376 -2.40 -0.43 14.75
CA GLN A 376 -3.69 0.26 14.84
C GLN A 376 -4.04 0.74 16.26
N LYS A 377 -3.04 1.10 17.09
CA LYS A 377 -3.25 1.57 18.47
C LYS A 377 -2.92 3.06 18.62
N PRO A 378 -3.52 3.77 19.59
CA PRO A 378 -3.10 5.14 19.91
C PRO A 378 -1.60 5.19 20.24
N GLY A 379 -0.87 6.13 19.63
CA GLY A 379 0.60 6.19 19.75
C GLY A 379 1.34 5.02 19.10
N GLY A 380 0.68 4.27 18.22
CA GLY A 380 1.12 2.97 17.71
C GLY A 380 2.27 2.98 16.73
N VAL A 381 2.88 4.12 16.42
CA VAL A 381 4.13 4.17 15.64
C VAL A 381 5.30 3.79 16.56
N VAL A 382 5.91 2.64 16.26
CA VAL A 382 7.09 2.15 16.94
C VAL A 382 8.30 2.79 16.26
N ARG A 383 8.91 3.76 16.94
CA ARG A 383 10.16 4.36 16.48
C ARG A 383 11.30 3.39 16.76
N SER A 384 12.05 3.05 15.73
CA SER A 384 13.33 2.37 15.85
C SER A 384 14.25 3.21 16.75
N ILE A 385 14.95 2.54 17.69
CA ILE A 385 15.71 3.17 18.80
C ILE A 385 17.03 3.77 18.27
#